data_AF-A0A059DYH2-F1
#
_entry.id   AF-A0A059DYH2-F1
#
_cell.length_a   1.000
_cell.length_b   1.000
_cell.length_c   1.000
_cell.angle_alpha   90.00
_cell.angle_beta   90.00
_cell.angle_gamma   90.00
#
_symmetry.space_group_name_H-M   'P 1'
#
loop_
_entity.id
_entity.type
_entity.pdbx_description
1 polymer ?
#
loop_
_entity_poly.entity_id
_entity_poly.type
_entity_poly.pdbx_seq_one_letter_code
_entity_poly.pdbx_strand_id
1 'polypeptide(L)'
;MMLGACATAENPAAAPVSTSAPIIEDSAIASEFGMLASLVGTRWYGEPGDADKAQGQPADYSEWNWDLGGSVLVNRHVLADGSYGGVTYVQKNRASGELDYVYITSAGFRTSGSFTLNDDGSWTAYETVTGLNDIIGVRSTGRLTEDGALVSVSEFETRDGWKPGHEFRYEPTIEPMPELVPSLEIE
;
A
#
# COMPACT_ATOMS: atom_id res chain seq x y z
N MET A 1 -68.86 -0.69 18.53
CA MET A 1 -68.48 0.71 18.78
C MET A 1 -67.49 0.72 19.94
N MET A 2 -66.47 1.59 19.90
CA MET A 2 -65.21 1.65 20.70
C MET A 2 -64.09 0.76 20.15
N LEU A 3 -63.19 1.31 19.32
CA LEU A 3 -62.06 2.24 19.55
C LEU A 3 -60.76 1.46 19.83
N GLY A 4 -60.04 1.13 18.75
CA GLY A 4 -58.67 0.61 18.81
C GLY A 4 -57.69 1.76 18.98
N ALA A 5 -56.84 1.66 20.00
CA ALA A 5 -55.76 2.61 20.27
C ALA A 5 -54.60 2.36 19.29
N CYS A 6 -54.21 3.39 18.53
CA CYS A 6 -52.95 3.39 17.79
C CYS A 6 -51.81 3.64 18.77
N ALA A 7 -50.94 2.66 18.97
CA ALA A 7 -49.65 2.86 19.62
C ALA A 7 -48.73 3.61 18.65
N THR A 8 -48.33 4.83 19.02
CA THR A 8 -47.26 5.57 18.33
C THR A 8 -45.93 4.94 18.72
N ALA A 9 -45.26 4.28 17.77
CA ALA A 9 -43.88 3.87 17.95
C ALA A 9 -43.00 5.12 18.00
N GLU A 10 -42.36 5.38 19.14
CA GLU A 10 -41.30 6.38 19.25
C GLU A 10 -40.13 5.97 18.36
N ASN A 11 -39.82 6.84 17.40
CA ASN A 11 -38.66 6.69 16.53
C ASN A 11 -37.41 6.85 17.40
N PRO A 12 -36.49 5.86 17.48
CA PRO A 12 -35.29 6.01 18.29
C PRO A 12 -34.45 7.16 17.72
N ALA A 13 -34.24 8.19 18.54
CA ALA A 13 -33.40 9.32 18.19
C ALA A 13 -32.01 8.81 17.80
N ALA A 14 -31.59 9.10 16.56
CA ALA A 14 -30.26 8.77 16.09
C ALA A 14 -29.21 9.42 17.00
N ALA A 15 -28.21 8.64 17.42
CA ALA A 15 -27.12 9.15 18.23
C ALA A 15 -26.40 10.31 17.52
N PRO A 16 -25.94 11.35 18.25
CA PRO A 16 -25.27 12.49 17.64
C PRO A 16 -23.96 12.04 16.97
N VAL A 17 -23.78 12.46 15.71
CA VAL A 17 -22.53 12.28 14.96
C VAL A 17 -21.47 13.20 15.55
N SER A 18 -20.34 12.64 15.96
CA SER A 18 -19.18 13.43 16.39
C SER A 18 -18.60 14.19 15.19
N THR A 19 -18.56 15.52 15.27
CA THR A 19 -18.07 16.40 14.20
C THR A 19 -16.62 16.83 14.36
N SER A 20 -15.95 16.42 15.44
CA SER A 20 -14.56 16.77 15.72
C SER A 20 -13.65 15.60 15.39
N ALA A 21 -12.82 15.77 14.36
CA ALA A 21 -11.66 14.91 14.13
C ALA A 21 -10.63 15.13 15.26
N PRO A 22 -10.01 14.08 15.81
CA PRO A 22 -8.96 14.24 16.80
C PRO A 22 -7.75 14.94 16.17
N ILE A 23 -7.19 15.92 16.88
CA ILE A 23 -5.89 16.51 16.54
C ILE A 23 -4.83 15.54 17.10
N ILE A 24 -4.04 14.94 16.21
CA ILE A 24 -2.95 14.04 16.57
C ILE A 24 -1.63 14.73 16.19
N GLU A 25 -0.69 14.79 17.14
CA GLU A 25 0.64 15.35 16.91
C GLU A 25 1.44 14.49 15.91
N ASP A 26 2.22 15.13 15.01
CA ASP A 26 2.97 14.46 13.93
C ASP A 26 3.84 13.29 14.43
N SER A 27 4.49 13.45 15.59
CA SER A 27 5.35 12.40 16.17
C SER A 27 4.57 11.18 16.66
N ALA A 28 3.32 11.37 17.10
CA ALA A 28 2.47 10.27 17.53
C ALA A 28 1.99 9.48 16.31
N ILE A 29 1.67 10.16 15.20
CA ILE A 29 1.28 9.50 13.96
C ILE A 29 2.44 8.67 13.40
N ALA A 30 3.65 9.22 13.31
CA ALA A 30 4.79 8.50 12.76
C ALA A 30 5.08 7.17 13.49
N SER A 31 4.88 7.13 14.82
CA SER A 31 5.11 5.91 15.61
C SER A 31 4.17 4.75 15.23
N GLU A 32 2.97 5.05 14.70
CA GLU A 32 1.98 4.04 14.32
C GLU A 32 2.37 3.26 13.04
N PHE A 33 3.28 3.83 12.25
CA PHE A 33 3.76 3.30 10.96
C PHE A 33 5.13 2.61 11.07
N GLY A 34 5.73 2.58 12.26
CA GLY A 34 6.99 1.87 12.54
C GLY A 34 8.08 2.16 11.51
N MET A 35 8.67 1.10 10.95
CA MET A 35 9.78 1.23 10.00
C MET A 35 9.39 1.99 8.72
N LEU A 36 8.12 1.93 8.29
CA LEU A 36 7.68 2.61 7.08
C LEU A 36 7.73 4.14 7.23
N ALA A 37 7.54 4.65 8.45
CA ALA A 37 7.68 6.08 8.74
C ALA A 37 9.11 6.58 8.47
N SER A 38 10.13 5.73 8.60
CA SER A 38 11.53 6.10 8.35
C SER A 38 11.84 6.34 6.87
N LEU A 39 10.97 5.87 5.97
CA LEU A 39 11.12 6.04 4.52
C LEU A 39 10.59 7.42 4.07
N VAL A 40 9.80 8.12 4.88
CA VAL A 40 9.14 9.35 4.43
C VAL A 40 10.12 10.46 4.09
N GLY A 41 9.87 11.15 2.98
CA GLY A 41 10.72 12.22 2.46
C GLY A 41 11.93 11.71 1.68
N THR A 42 11.97 10.42 1.37
CA THR A 42 13.08 9.79 0.62
C THR A 42 12.62 9.25 -0.73
N ARG A 43 13.59 9.13 -1.64
CA ARG A 43 13.45 8.43 -2.92
C ARG A 43 14.40 7.27 -2.97
N TRP A 44 14.00 6.26 -3.73
CA TRP A 44 14.74 5.02 -3.88
C TRP A 44 14.80 4.60 -5.34
N TYR A 45 15.94 4.02 -5.72
CA TYR A 45 16.16 3.37 -7.00
C TYR A 45 16.28 1.86 -6.77
N GLY A 46 15.35 1.09 -7.33
CA GLY A 46 15.23 -0.35 -7.18
C GLY A 46 15.83 -1.09 -8.36
N GLU A 47 16.95 -1.77 -8.13
CA GLU A 47 17.45 -2.77 -9.07
C GLU A 47 16.66 -4.08 -8.92
N PRO A 48 16.14 -4.65 -10.02
CA PRO A 48 15.46 -5.94 -9.96
C PRO A 48 16.43 -7.07 -9.61
N GLY A 49 15.93 -8.20 -9.11
CA GLY A 49 16.72 -9.41 -8.93
C GLY A 49 17.19 -10.01 -10.26
N ASP A 50 18.16 -10.91 -10.24
CA ASP A 50 18.72 -11.51 -11.47
C ASP A 50 17.67 -12.23 -12.32
N ALA A 51 16.71 -12.91 -11.68
CA ALA A 51 15.62 -13.61 -12.36
C ALA A 51 14.65 -12.64 -13.06
N ASP A 52 14.37 -11.49 -12.43
CA ASP A 52 13.54 -10.42 -12.99
C ASP A 52 14.27 -9.72 -14.15
N LYS A 53 15.57 -9.40 -13.99
CA LYS A 53 16.40 -8.83 -15.06
C LYS A 53 16.44 -9.71 -16.30
N ALA A 54 16.56 -11.03 -16.11
CA ALA A 54 16.56 -11.98 -17.22
C ALA A 54 15.24 -12.00 -18.01
N GLN A 55 14.14 -11.56 -17.39
CA GLN A 55 12.82 -11.41 -18.02
C GLN A 55 12.55 -9.99 -18.53
N GLY A 56 13.55 -9.09 -18.45
CA GLY A 56 13.45 -7.72 -18.94
C GLY A 56 12.73 -6.76 -17.98
N GLN A 57 12.60 -7.10 -16.70
CA GLN A 57 12.03 -6.20 -15.69
C GLN A 57 12.88 -4.90 -15.60
N PRO A 58 12.29 -3.72 -15.87
CA PRO A 58 12.96 -2.45 -15.65
C PRO A 58 13.20 -2.21 -14.16
N ALA A 59 14.19 -1.38 -13.86
CA ALA A 59 14.37 -0.81 -12.52
C ALA A 59 13.15 -0.01 -12.09
N ASP A 60 12.94 0.12 -10.78
CA ASP A 60 11.84 0.89 -10.19
C ASP A 60 12.36 2.15 -9.50
N TYR A 61 11.55 3.20 -9.49
CA TYR A 61 11.76 4.36 -8.64
C TYR A 61 10.62 4.45 -7.65
N SER A 62 10.93 4.70 -6.38
CA SER A 62 9.96 4.74 -5.29
C SER A 62 10.11 6.01 -4.46
N GLU A 63 9.02 6.75 -4.22
CA GLU A 63 9.00 7.93 -3.36
C GLU A 63 7.96 7.76 -2.25
N TRP A 64 8.33 8.14 -1.03
CA TRP A 64 7.49 8.02 0.17
C TRP A 64 7.17 9.39 0.75
N ASN A 65 5.90 9.68 0.98
CA ASN A 65 5.42 10.96 1.50
C ASN A 65 4.31 10.77 2.53
N TRP A 66 4.18 11.72 3.46
CA TRP A 66 2.96 11.89 4.23
C TRP A 66 1.89 12.61 3.39
N ASP A 67 0.62 12.22 3.56
CA ASP A 67 -0.55 12.89 3.01
C ASP A 67 -1.64 13.02 4.10
N LEU A 68 -2.69 13.79 3.81
CA LEU A 68 -3.82 14.06 4.71
C LEU A 68 -3.37 14.47 6.13
N GLY A 69 -2.39 15.38 6.20
CA GLY A 69 -1.85 15.88 7.46
C GLY A 69 -1.14 14.80 8.28
N GLY A 70 -0.46 13.86 7.62
CA GLY A 70 0.30 12.78 8.28
C GLY A 70 -0.51 11.50 8.49
N SER A 71 -1.83 11.55 8.42
CA SER A 71 -2.69 10.40 8.71
C SER A 71 -2.66 9.28 7.66
N VAL A 72 -2.07 9.55 6.49
CA VAL A 72 -1.89 8.58 5.41
C VAL A 72 -0.43 8.61 4.94
N LEU A 73 0.17 7.43 4.85
CA LEU A 73 1.47 7.24 4.21
C LEU A 73 1.24 6.90 2.73
N VAL A 74 1.94 7.57 1.83
CA VAL A 74 1.82 7.37 0.39
C VAL A 74 3.15 6.91 -0.16
N ASN A 75 3.13 5.81 -0.89
CA ASN A 75 4.27 5.34 -1.65
C ASN A 75 3.94 5.32 -3.14
N ARG A 76 4.69 6.09 -3.94
CA ARG A 76 4.52 6.14 -5.39
C ARG A 76 5.68 5.41 -6.05
N HIS A 77 5.37 4.58 -7.04
CA HIS A 77 6.35 3.88 -7.85
C HIS A 77 6.17 4.17 -9.33
N VAL A 78 7.27 4.24 -10.06
CA VAL A 78 7.29 4.30 -11.53
C VAL A 78 8.51 3.54 -12.02
N LEU A 79 8.33 2.63 -12.97
CA LEU A 79 9.44 1.95 -13.61
C LEU A 79 10.31 2.94 -14.38
N ALA A 80 11.61 2.66 -14.46
CA ALA A 80 12.62 3.53 -15.05
C ALA A 80 12.33 3.89 -16.53
N ASP A 81 11.61 3.04 -17.25
CA ASP A 81 11.18 3.26 -18.63
C ASP A 81 9.80 3.95 -18.75
N GLY A 82 9.15 4.25 -17.62
CA GLY A 82 7.84 4.89 -17.55
C GLY A 82 6.67 4.00 -17.94
N SER A 83 6.89 2.72 -18.28
CA SER A 83 5.85 1.81 -18.81
C SER A 83 4.76 1.47 -17.79
N TYR A 84 5.12 1.44 -16.51
CA TYR A 84 4.26 1.07 -15.41
C TYR A 84 4.49 1.99 -14.21
N GLY A 85 3.44 2.24 -13.46
CA GLY A 85 3.54 2.87 -12.15
C GLY A 85 2.36 2.50 -11.26
N GLY A 86 2.48 2.90 -10.01
CA GLY A 86 1.39 2.72 -9.06
C GLY A 86 1.57 3.58 -7.82
N VAL A 87 0.51 3.62 -7.01
CA VAL A 87 0.49 4.36 -5.75
C VAL A 87 -0.18 3.54 -4.67
N THR A 88 0.53 3.37 -3.56
CA THR A 88 0.06 2.70 -2.35
C THR A 88 -0.32 3.76 -1.34
N TYR A 89 -1.54 3.69 -0.82
CA TYR A 89 -2.01 4.48 0.31
C TYR A 89 -2.11 3.57 1.53
N VAL A 90 -1.42 3.92 2.61
CA VAL A 90 -1.41 3.16 3.86
C VAL A 90 -2.02 4.00 4.98
N GLN A 91 -2.93 3.40 5.75
CA GLN A 91 -3.57 4.04 6.88
C GLN A 91 -3.68 3.08 8.07
N LYS A 92 -3.48 3.59 9.28
CA LYS A 92 -3.76 2.85 10.50
C LYS A 92 -5.26 2.61 10.65
N ASN A 93 -5.68 1.35 10.59
CA ASN A 93 -7.02 0.95 10.94
C ASN A 93 -7.19 1.03 12.45
N ARG A 94 -8.06 1.94 12.92
CA ARG A 94 -8.28 2.16 14.35
C ARG A 94 -9.01 1.01 15.05
N ALA A 95 -9.73 0.18 14.31
CA ALA A 95 -10.47 -0.95 14.85
C ALA A 95 -9.58 -2.19 15.03
N SER A 96 -8.77 -2.54 14.02
CA SER A 96 -7.86 -3.70 14.10
C SER A 96 -6.49 -3.36 14.67
N GLY A 97 -6.05 -2.10 14.56
CA GLY A 97 -4.68 -1.70 14.85
C GLY A 97 -3.69 -2.08 13.75
N GLU A 98 -4.15 -2.56 12.60
CA GLU A 98 -3.30 -2.92 11.47
C GLU A 98 -3.03 -1.70 10.56
N LEU A 99 -2.01 -1.80 9.71
CA LEU A 99 -1.72 -0.81 8.68
C LEU A 99 -2.35 -1.30 7.37
N ASP A 100 -3.60 -0.92 7.15
CA ASP A 100 -4.33 -1.27 5.94
C ASP A 100 -3.83 -0.44 4.77
N TYR A 101 -3.84 -1.01 3.58
CA TYR A 101 -3.45 -0.31 2.38
C TYR A 101 -4.25 -0.69 1.14
N VAL A 102 -4.22 0.22 0.17
CA VAL A 102 -4.69 0.01 -1.19
C VAL A 102 -3.58 0.43 -2.15
N TYR A 103 -3.22 -0.45 -3.08
CA TYR A 103 -2.31 -0.13 -4.18
C TYR A 103 -3.08 -0.03 -5.49
N ILE A 104 -2.88 1.06 -6.22
CA ILE A 104 -3.58 1.37 -7.48
C ILE A 104 -2.53 1.47 -8.58
N THR A 105 -2.75 0.78 -9.71
CA THR A 105 -1.76 0.65 -10.77
C THR A 105 -2.19 1.35 -12.05
N SER A 106 -1.22 1.78 -12.86
CA SER A 106 -1.46 2.31 -14.20
C SER A 106 -1.99 1.25 -15.17
N ALA A 107 -1.81 -0.03 -14.85
CA ALA A 107 -2.28 -1.17 -15.62
C ALA A 107 -3.76 -1.54 -15.36
N GLY A 108 -4.49 -0.74 -14.58
CA GLY A 108 -5.94 -0.88 -14.41
C GLY A 108 -6.38 -1.97 -13.41
N PHE A 109 -5.45 -2.49 -12.61
CA PHE A 109 -5.76 -3.35 -11.47
C PHE A 109 -5.45 -2.63 -10.15
N ARG A 110 -5.93 -3.20 -9.05
CA ARG A 110 -5.62 -2.74 -7.71
C ARG A 110 -5.47 -3.91 -6.76
N THR A 111 -4.80 -3.67 -5.66
CA THR A 111 -4.72 -4.61 -4.55
C THR A 111 -5.16 -3.94 -3.25
N SER A 112 -5.54 -4.75 -2.27
CA SER A 112 -5.85 -4.27 -0.92
C SER A 112 -5.43 -5.31 0.09
N GLY A 113 -4.84 -4.86 1.19
CA GLY A 113 -4.27 -5.73 2.20
C GLY A 113 -3.85 -4.94 3.43
N SER A 114 -3.04 -5.57 4.27
CA SER A 114 -2.49 -4.93 5.47
C SER A 114 -1.03 -5.31 5.66
N PHE A 115 -0.23 -4.39 6.19
CA PHE A 115 1.13 -4.67 6.64
C PHE A 115 1.11 -5.23 8.06
N THR A 116 1.92 -6.27 8.29
CA THR A 116 2.40 -6.67 9.61
C THR A 116 3.83 -6.20 9.75
N LEU A 117 4.08 -5.28 10.69
CA LEU A 117 5.42 -4.84 11.04
C LEU A 117 6.03 -5.79 12.07
N ASN A 118 7.25 -6.24 11.81
CA ASN A 118 7.98 -7.16 12.67
C ASN A 118 8.99 -6.42 13.55
N ASP A 119 9.35 -7.02 14.69
CA ASP A 119 10.27 -6.43 15.67
C ASP A 119 11.69 -6.19 15.13
N ASP A 120 12.08 -6.93 14.08
CA ASP A 120 13.39 -6.81 13.43
C ASP A 120 13.44 -5.69 12.37
N GLY A 121 12.40 -4.87 12.28
CA GLY A 121 12.32 -3.79 11.30
C GLY A 121 11.97 -4.25 9.88
N SER A 122 11.60 -5.52 9.70
CA SER A 122 10.98 -6.02 8.49
C SER A 122 9.45 -5.85 8.52
N TRP A 123 8.83 -6.05 7.36
CA TRP A 123 7.39 -6.15 7.23
C TRP A 123 7.02 -7.37 6.40
N THR A 124 5.81 -7.88 6.64
CA THR A 124 5.14 -8.83 5.76
C THR A 124 3.78 -8.27 5.36
N ALA A 125 3.30 -8.64 4.18
CA ALA A 125 1.97 -8.27 3.72
C ALA A 125 1.34 -9.40 2.92
N TYR A 126 0.02 -9.45 2.96
CA TYR A 126 -0.80 -10.18 2.00
C TYR A 126 -1.86 -9.23 1.47
N GLU A 127 -2.07 -9.26 0.16
CA GLU A 127 -3.04 -8.45 -0.54
C GLU A 127 -3.88 -9.29 -1.49
N THR A 128 -5.17 -8.96 -1.58
CA THR A 128 -6.07 -9.50 -2.59
C THR A 128 -6.01 -8.63 -3.84
N VAL A 129 -5.96 -9.26 -5.01
CA VAL A 129 -5.86 -8.57 -6.30
C VAL A 129 -7.23 -8.48 -6.95
N THR A 130 -7.56 -7.32 -7.51
CA THR A 130 -8.78 -7.07 -8.29
C THR A 130 -8.40 -6.44 -9.63
N GLY A 131 -8.96 -6.95 -10.73
CA GLY A 131 -8.72 -6.42 -12.08
C GLY A 131 -7.76 -7.25 -12.93
N LEU A 132 -7.22 -8.35 -12.39
CA LEU A 132 -6.47 -9.36 -13.14
C LEU A 132 -7.22 -10.70 -13.18
N ASN A 133 -6.98 -11.49 -14.22
CA ASN A 133 -7.61 -12.81 -14.38
C ASN A 133 -6.85 -13.93 -13.66
N ASP A 134 -5.52 -13.83 -13.59
CA ASP A 134 -4.65 -14.96 -13.25
C ASP A 134 -4.00 -14.84 -11.87
N ILE A 135 -3.76 -13.61 -11.42
CA ILE A 135 -3.22 -13.30 -10.10
C ILE A 135 -4.38 -12.87 -9.20
N ILE A 136 -4.61 -13.60 -8.12
CA ILE A 136 -5.71 -13.37 -7.17
C ILE A 136 -5.23 -12.78 -5.84
N GLY A 137 -3.94 -12.92 -5.55
CA GLY A 137 -3.33 -12.34 -4.38
C GLY A 137 -1.81 -12.21 -4.54
N VAL A 138 -1.21 -11.42 -3.66
CA VAL A 138 0.24 -11.28 -3.57
C VAL A 138 0.60 -11.37 -2.10
N ARG A 139 1.68 -12.06 -1.79
CA ARG A 139 2.34 -11.90 -0.50
C ARG A 139 3.69 -11.27 -0.72
N SER A 140 4.12 -10.44 0.21
CA SER A 140 5.39 -9.77 0.11
C SER A 140 6.04 -9.61 1.47
N THR A 141 7.37 -9.50 1.42
CA THR A 141 8.20 -9.16 2.56
C THR A 141 9.09 -8.00 2.18
N GLY A 142 9.46 -7.18 3.14
CA GLY A 142 10.49 -6.18 2.94
C GLY A 142 11.23 -5.85 4.22
N ARG A 143 12.45 -5.34 4.08
CA ARG A 143 13.31 -5.00 5.21
C ARG A 143 14.36 -3.96 4.81
N LEU A 144 14.76 -3.13 5.75
CA LEU A 144 16.01 -2.39 5.64
C LEU A 144 17.18 -3.32 5.99
N THR A 145 18.19 -3.35 5.14
CA THR A 145 19.45 -4.04 5.38
C THR A 145 20.40 -3.17 6.20
N GLU A 146 21.43 -3.77 6.79
CA GLU A 146 22.42 -3.06 7.62
C GLU A 146 23.19 -1.98 6.85
N ASP A 147 23.34 -2.16 5.54
CA ASP A 147 23.97 -1.20 4.64
C ASP A 147 23.01 -0.10 4.14
N GLY A 148 21.76 -0.10 4.63
CA GLY A 148 20.79 0.97 4.38
C GLY A 148 19.92 0.78 3.14
N ALA A 149 20.03 -0.34 2.44
CA ALA A 149 19.14 -0.66 1.31
C ALA A 149 17.79 -1.20 1.79
N LEU A 150 16.73 -0.94 1.03
CA LEU A 150 15.43 -1.57 1.22
C LEU A 150 15.34 -2.78 0.28
N VAL A 151 15.14 -3.97 0.80
CA VAL A 151 14.92 -5.17 -0.02
C VAL A 151 13.46 -5.56 0.05
N SER A 152 12.86 -5.91 -1.08
CA SER A 152 11.50 -6.44 -1.16
C SER A 152 11.44 -7.67 -2.05
N VAL A 153 10.65 -8.67 -1.61
CA VAL A 153 10.39 -9.91 -2.35
C VAL A 153 8.89 -10.18 -2.33
N SER A 154 8.33 -10.57 -3.46
CA SER A 154 6.92 -10.98 -3.57
C SER A 154 6.74 -12.36 -4.20
N GLU A 155 5.58 -12.94 -3.94
CA GLU A 155 5.06 -14.13 -4.60
C GLU A 155 3.61 -13.91 -5.01
N PHE A 156 3.22 -14.45 -6.16
CA PHE A 156 1.88 -14.30 -6.72
C PHE A 156 1.04 -15.54 -6.45
N GLU A 157 -0.12 -15.34 -5.85
CA GLU A 157 -1.13 -16.36 -5.71
C GLU A 157 -1.94 -16.44 -7.00
N THR A 158 -1.96 -17.63 -7.61
CA THR A 158 -2.75 -17.94 -8.80
C THR A 158 -3.76 -19.04 -8.49
N ARG A 159 -4.66 -19.35 -9.43
CA ARG A 159 -5.58 -20.51 -9.29
C ARG A 159 -4.84 -21.84 -9.21
N ASP A 160 -3.61 -21.90 -9.73
CA ASP A 160 -2.76 -23.09 -9.72
C ASP A 160 -1.74 -23.08 -8.57
N GLY A 161 -1.91 -22.17 -7.61
CA GLY A 161 -1.05 -22.00 -6.45
C GLY A 161 -0.03 -20.86 -6.58
N TRP A 162 0.91 -20.83 -5.64
CA TRP A 162 1.90 -19.76 -5.53
C TRP A 162 2.98 -19.85 -6.61
N LYS A 163 3.33 -18.71 -7.19
CA LYS A 163 4.40 -18.53 -8.15
C LYS A 163 5.39 -17.48 -7.64
N PRO A 164 6.68 -17.57 -8.02
CA PRO A 164 7.63 -16.49 -7.79
C PRO A 164 7.09 -15.17 -8.34
N GLY A 165 7.17 -14.12 -7.53
CA GLY A 165 6.89 -12.75 -7.95
C GLY A 165 8.19 -12.02 -8.24
N HIS A 166 8.27 -10.76 -7.82
CA HIS A 166 9.40 -9.89 -8.06
C HIS A 166 10.32 -9.78 -6.84
N GLU A 167 11.61 -9.62 -7.10
CA GLU A 167 12.61 -9.19 -6.13
C GLU A 167 13.21 -7.85 -6.54
N PHE A 168 13.34 -6.93 -5.59
CA PHE A 168 14.02 -5.65 -5.78
C PHE A 168 14.93 -5.33 -4.61
N ARG A 169 16.07 -4.72 -4.93
CA ARG A 169 16.95 -4.04 -3.98
C ARG A 169 16.97 -2.56 -4.28
N TYR A 170 16.49 -1.78 -3.33
CA TYR A 170 16.37 -0.34 -3.40
C TYR A 170 17.51 0.35 -2.67
N GLU A 171 18.19 1.26 -3.36
CA GLU A 171 19.17 2.16 -2.78
C GLU A 171 18.61 3.58 -2.72
N PRO A 172 18.95 4.40 -1.70
CA PRO A 172 18.53 5.79 -1.65
C PRO A 172 19.03 6.55 -2.88
N THR A 173 18.17 7.37 -3.47
CA THR A 173 18.53 8.23 -4.60
C THR A 173 18.00 9.65 -4.41
N ILE A 174 18.59 10.60 -5.12
CA ILE A 174 18.10 11.97 -5.25
C ILE A 174 17.50 12.24 -6.62
N GLU A 175 17.64 11.28 -7.55
CA GLU A 175 17.12 11.40 -8.90
C GLU A 175 15.60 11.57 -8.86
N PRO A 176 15.03 12.39 -9.77
CA PRO A 176 13.59 12.60 -9.82
C PRO A 176 12.88 11.32 -10.25
N MET A 177 11.62 11.17 -9.82
CA MET A 177 10.75 10.10 -10.33
C MET A 177 10.63 10.21 -11.86
N PRO A 178 10.72 9.10 -12.61
CA PRO A 178 10.43 9.08 -14.04
C PRO A 178 9.02 9.59 -14.34
N GLU A 179 8.83 10.11 -15.55
CA GLU A 179 7.49 10.38 -16.04
C GLU A 179 6.79 9.05 -16.37
N LEU A 180 5.58 8.89 -15.85
CA LEU A 180 4.72 7.77 -16.26
C LEU A 180 4.28 8.02 -17.71
N VAL A 181 4.60 7.09 -18.60
CA VAL A 181 4.20 7.09 -20.00
C VAL A 181 3.34 5.85 -20.24
N PRO A 182 2.04 5.90 -19.90
CA PRO A 182 1.20 4.69 -19.94
C PRO A 182 1.18 4.13 -21.37
N SER A 183 1.58 2.87 -21.53
CA SER A 183 1.28 2.13 -22.75
C SER A 183 -0.23 1.88 -22.78
N LEU A 184 -0.97 2.72 -23.51
CA LEU A 184 -2.42 2.60 -23.67
C LEU A 184 -2.87 1.40 -24.52
N GLU A 185 -1.99 0.44 -24.81
CA GLU A 185 -2.35 -0.80 -25.49
C GLU A 185 -2.70 -1.86 -24.42
N ILE A 186 -3.98 -1.87 -24.05
CA ILE A 186 -4.61 -3.02 -23.41
C ILE A 186 -5.12 -3.89 -24.57
N GLU A 187 -4.44 -4.99 -24.88
CA GLU A 187 -5.06 -6.09 -25.64
C GLU A 187 -5.99 -6.91 -24.74
#